data_AF-A0A8B8II96-F1
#
_entry.id   AF-A0A8B8II96-F1
#
_cell.length_a   1.000
_cell.length_b   1.000
_cell.length_c   1.000
_cell.angle_alpha   90.00
_cell.angle_beta   90.00
_cell.angle_gamma   90.00
#
_symmetry.space_group_name_H-M   'P 1'
#
loop_
_entity.id
_entity.type
_entity.pdbx_description
1 polymer ?
#
loop_
_entity_poly.entity_id
_entity_poly.type
_entity_poly.pdbx_seq_one_letter_code
_entity_poly.pdbx_strand_id
1 'polypeptide(L)'
;MDKYLRPDRLDIDPSNSSAAKHWEHWKRTFESFLSASDFSHMSEKVLTSYKKLDLLINHVSSNIYTYISECSTYETAIAILDKIFIKPKNIIFARHALATRKQQIEESIDNYLQALKQLAKDCDFKNVDAETNRNDNIRDAFISGIQSNKIRQRLLENLDLSLDDAYNQALSLEGAEISSQQYNISVNAIENNKSRDN
;
A
#
# COMPACT_ATOMS: atom_id res chain seq x y z
N MET A 1 0.92 -14.61 36.92
CA MET A 1 0.24 -15.15 35.72
C MET A 1 0.76 -14.48 34.43
N ASP A 2 1.84 -13.69 34.54
CA ASP A 2 2.22 -12.64 33.59
C ASP A 2 3.23 -13.08 32.52
N LYS A 3 3.73 -14.32 32.61
CA LYS A 3 4.77 -14.83 31.70
C LYS A 3 4.24 -15.10 30.29
N TYR A 4 2.94 -15.33 30.15
CA TYR A 4 2.29 -15.68 28.88
C TYR A 4 1.98 -14.49 27.97
N LEU A 5 2.12 -13.26 28.49
CA LEU A 5 1.88 -12.05 27.71
C LEU A 5 3.17 -11.43 27.19
N ARG A 6 4.35 -11.89 27.62
CA ARG A 6 5.61 -11.31 27.18
C ARG A 6 5.85 -11.65 25.69
N PRO A 7 5.98 -10.65 24.81
CA PRO A 7 6.27 -10.89 23.41
C PRO A 7 7.71 -11.41 23.24
N ASP A 8 7.91 -12.24 22.21
CA ASP A 8 9.24 -12.63 21.78
C ASP A 8 10.05 -11.43 21.29
N ARG A 9 11.38 -11.57 21.16
CA ARG A 9 12.21 -10.51 20.59
C ARG A 9 11.92 -10.36 19.10
N LEU A 10 11.61 -9.14 18.65
CA LEU A 10 11.45 -8.84 17.23
C LEU A 10 12.82 -8.84 16.54
N ASP A 11 13.04 -9.82 15.69
CA ASP A 11 14.27 -9.98 14.92
C ASP A 11 13.96 -10.49 13.50
N ILE A 12 13.37 -9.60 12.69
CA ILE A 12 13.04 -9.91 11.30
C ILE A 12 13.53 -8.79 10.39
N ASP A 13 14.18 -9.17 9.29
CA ASP A 13 14.64 -8.23 8.28
C ASP A 13 13.42 -7.59 7.58
N PRO A 14 13.33 -6.24 7.52
CA PRO A 14 12.27 -5.53 6.81
C PRO A 14 12.10 -5.91 5.32
N SER A 15 13.15 -6.41 4.69
CA SER A 15 13.10 -6.85 3.28
C SER A 15 12.39 -8.20 3.09
N ASN A 16 12.15 -8.96 4.15
CA ASN A 16 11.49 -10.27 4.07
C ASN A 16 10.03 -10.14 3.60
N SER A 17 9.58 -11.04 2.72
CA SER A 17 8.21 -11.05 2.19
C SER A 17 7.12 -11.24 3.26
N SER A 18 7.49 -11.78 4.42
CA SER A 18 6.60 -12.00 5.56
C SER A 18 6.78 -10.97 6.67
N ALA A 19 7.65 -9.96 6.48
CA ALA A 19 8.01 -8.98 7.51
C ALA A 19 6.79 -8.19 8.02
N ALA A 20 5.92 -7.72 7.11
CA ALA A 20 4.70 -7.00 7.46
C ALA A 20 3.78 -7.80 8.39
N LYS A 21 3.53 -9.08 8.08
CA LYS A 21 2.66 -9.95 8.88
C LYS A 21 3.25 -10.23 10.26
N HIS A 22 4.56 -10.49 10.33
CA HIS A 22 5.25 -10.70 11.60
C HIS A 22 5.24 -9.44 12.45
N TRP A 23 5.49 -8.28 11.85
CA TRP A 23 5.41 -6.98 12.52
C TRP A 23 4.00 -6.71 13.07
N GLU A 24 2.95 -6.85 12.25
CA GLU A 24 1.57 -6.62 12.67
C GLU A 24 1.18 -7.54 13.85
N HIS A 25 1.54 -8.82 13.78
CA HIS A 25 1.29 -9.77 14.85
C HIS A 25 2.08 -9.41 16.12
N TRP A 26 3.38 -9.15 15.98
CA TRP A 26 4.26 -8.82 17.09
C TRP A 26 3.82 -7.53 17.79
N LYS A 27 3.52 -6.47 17.02
CA LYS A 27 3.03 -5.19 17.51
C LYS A 27 1.76 -5.37 18.34
N ARG A 28 0.79 -6.15 17.85
CA ARG A 28 -0.45 -6.44 18.57
C ARG A 28 -0.20 -7.17 19.90
N THR A 29 0.71 -8.15 19.90
CA THR A 29 1.10 -8.87 21.11
C THR A 29 1.81 -7.95 22.10
N PHE A 30 2.70 -7.08 21.61
CA PHE A 30 3.41 -6.09 22.41
C PHE A 30 2.46 -5.03 23.01
N GLU A 31 1.50 -4.53 22.24
CA GLU A 31 0.47 -3.61 22.74
C GLU A 31 -0.40 -4.27 23.82
N SER A 32 -0.78 -5.54 23.63
CA SER A 32 -1.52 -6.30 24.64
C SER A 32 -0.71 -6.49 25.93
N PHE A 33 0.59 -6.77 25.80
CA PHE A 33 1.53 -6.83 26.92
C PHE A 33 1.59 -5.51 27.67
N LEU A 34 1.72 -4.39 26.95
CA LEU A 34 1.73 -3.06 27.54
C LEU A 34 0.42 -2.78 28.29
N SER A 35 -0.73 -3.09 27.71
CA SER A 35 -2.03 -2.89 28.35
C SER A 35 -2.20 -3.72 29.64
N ALA A 36 -1.64 -4.93 29.68
CA ALA A 36 -1.72 -5.81 30.84
C ALA A 36 -0.73 -5.48 31.96
N SER A 37 0.37 -4.78 31.65
CA SER A 37 1.46 -4.49 32.61
C SER A 37 1.15 -3.37 33.62
N ASP A 38 -0.12 -3.00 33.78
CA ASP A 38 -0.64 -1.98 34.71
C ASP A 38 0.16 -0.66 34.75
N PHE A 39 0.10 0.10 33.65
CA PHE A 39 0.52 1.52 33.64
C PHE A 39 -0.57 2.47 34.17
N SER A 40 -1.64 1.92 34.75
CA SER A 40 -2.87 2.62 35.14
C SER A 40 -2.73 3.49 36.41
N HIS A 41 -1.73 3.23 37.26
CA HIS A 41 -1.56 3.89 38.56
C HIS A 41 -0.55 5.05 38.61
N MET A 42 0.05 5.47 37.49
CA MET A 42 1.05 6.56 37.48
C MET A 42 0.55 7.78 36.71
N SER A 43 0.27 8.85 37.45
CA SER A 43 -0.37 10.11 37.03
C SER A 43 0.49 11.04 36.16
N GLU A 44 1.53 10.54 35.48
CA GLU A 44 2.34 11.33 34.55
C GLU A 44 2.37 10.65 33.18
N LYS A 45 1.64 11.20 32.20
CA LYS A 45 1.62 10.72 30.81
C LYS A 45 3.03 10.58 30.22
N VAL A 46 3.93 11.53 30.49
CA VAL A 46 5.34 11.48 30.04
C VAL A 46 6.02 10.25 30.62
N LEU A 47 5.73 9.96 31.90
CA LEU A 47 6.34 8.86 32.63
C LEU A 47 5.92 7.47 32.10
N THR A 48 4.85 7.42 31.30
CA THR A 48 4.39 6.20 30.63
C THR A 48 5.01 6.01 29.23
N SER A 49 5.32 7.08 28.49
CA SER A 49 5.87 6.97 27.13
C SER A 49 7.34 6.53 27.13
N TYR A 50 8.18 7.07 28.01
CA TYR A 50 9.60 6.63 28.08
C TYR A 50 9.72 5.15 28.54
N LYS A 51 8.91 4.71 29.52
CA LYS A 51 8.87 3.30 29.94
C LYS A 51 8.44 2.37 28.81
N LYS A 52 7.47 2.78 27.99
CA LYS A 52 7.06 2.02 26.81
C LYS A 52 8.18 1.94 25.77
N LEU A 53 8.92 3.03 25.57
CA LEU A 53 10.07 3.06 24.68
C LEU A 53 11.19 2.14 25.18
N ASP A 54 11.52 2.18 26.47
CA ASP A 54 12.51 1.28 27.07
C ASP A 54 12.10 -0.19 26.92
N LEU A 55 10.82 -0.50 27.14
CA LEU A 55 10.30 -1.85 26.92
C LEU A 55 10.35 -2.27 25.45
N LEU A 56 10.08 -1.35 24.52
CA LEU A 56 10.20 -1.59 23.09
C LEU A 56 11.66 -1.91 22.73
N ILE A 57 12.61 -1.07 23.16
CA ILE A 57 14.05 -1.26 22.93
C ILE A 57 14.52 -2.62 23.46
N ASN A 58 14.03 -3.04 24.63
CA ASN A 58 14.38 -4.32 25.23
C ASN A 58 13.84 -5.55 24.48
N HIS A 59 12.79 -5.39 23.66
CA HIS A 59 12.15 -6.48 22.92
C HIS A 59 12.41 -6.41 21.41
N VAL A 60 13.34 -5.56 20.95
CA VAL A 60 13.79 -5.53 19.55
C VAL A 60 15.24 -6.03 19.41
N SER A 61 15.63 -6.48 18.22
CA SER A 61 17.01 -6.81 17.92
C SER A 61 17.88 -5.57 17.73
N SER A 62 19.21 -5.74 17.79
CA SER A 62 20.15 -4.63 17.56
C SER A 62 19.96 -4.00 16.18
N ASN A 63 19.62 -4.82 15.18
CA ASN A 63 19.39 -4.37 13.81
C ASN A 63 18.09 -3.57 13.68
N ILE A 64 17.09 -3.86 14.51
CA ILE A 64 15.85 -3.08 14.54
C ILE A 64 16.05 -1.79 15.35
N TYR A 65 16.82 -1.86 16.42
CA TYR A 65 17.14 -0.70 17.26
C TYR A 65 17.81 0.44 16.48
N THR A 66 18.65 0.14 15.48
CA THR A 66 19.29 1.18 14.66
C THR A 66 18.31 2.11 13.95
N TYR A 67 17.06 1.68 13.73
CA TYR A 67 16.04 2.53 13.11
C TYR A 67 15.34 3.46 14.10
N ILE A 68 15.37 3.13 15.40
CA ILE A 68 14.65 3.86 16.46
C ILE A 68 15.59 4.46 17.50
N SER A 69 16.91 4.40 17.30
CA SER A 69 17.93 4.83 18.26
C SER A 69 17.84 6.32 18.60
N GLU A 70 17.34 7.13 17.67
CA GLU A 70 17.17 8.58 17.84
C GLU A 70 15.76 8.97 18.32
N CYS A 71 14.85 8.00 18.48
CA CYS A 71 13.49 8.27 18.94
C CYS A 71 13.48 8.65 20.42
N SER A 72 12.72 9.69 20.75
CA SER A 72 12.51 10.14 22.13
C SER A 72 11.19 9.66 22.74
N THR A 73 10.28 9.12 21.92
CA THR A 73 8.97 8.63 22.37
C THR A 73 8.62 7.28 21.76
N TYR A 74 7.78 6.52 22.47
CA TYR A 74 7.25 5.26 21.97
C TYR A 74 6.48 5.45 20.65
N GLU A 75 5.68 6.51 20.58
CA GLU A 75 4.82 6.79 19.43
C GLU A 75 5.64 7.07 18.15
N THR A 76 6.76 7.79 18.27
CA THR A 76 7.65 8.05 17.13
C THR A 76 8.37 6.78 16.69
N ALA A 77 8.85 5.96 17.63
CA ALA A 77 9.49 4.69 17.32
C ALA A 77 8.55 3.72 16.60
N ILE A 78 7.32 3.55 17.08
CA ILE A 78 6.31 2.70 16.41
C ILE A 78 5.98 3.22 15.01
N ALA A 79 5.84 4.54 14.83
CA ALA A 79 5.55 5.11 13.51
C ALA A 79 6.68 4.87 12.50
N ILE A 80 7.95 4.89 12.94
CA ILE A 80 9.09 4.53 12.08
C ILE A 80 9.07 3.04 11.74
N LEU A 81 8.87 2.18 12.73
CA LEU A 81 8.82 0.73 12.51
C LEU A 81 7.65 0.33 11.61
N ASP A 82 6.47 0.94 11.77
CA ASP A 82 5.33 0.76 10.88
C ASP A 82 5.70 1.10 9.43
N LYS A 83 6.38 2.22 9.18
CA LYS A 83 6.83 2.60 7.82
C LYS A 83 7.86 1.65 7.23
N ILE A 84 8.71 1.07 8.07
CA ILE A 84 9.76 0.15 7.65
C ILE A 84 9.18 -1.22 7.29
N PHE A 85 8.27 -1.74 8.11
CA PHE A 85 7.70 -3.07 7.95
C PHE A 85 6.47 -3.13 7.07
N ILE A 86 5.65 -2.07 7.07
CA ILE A 86 4.41 -1.99 6.31
C ILE A 86 4.66 -1.15 5.07
N LYS A 87 4.84 -1.84 3.94
CA LYS A 87 4.92 -1.18 2.64
C LYS A 87 3.58 -0.50 2.33
N PRO A 88 3.58 0.73 1.78
CA PRO A 88 2.36 1.37 1.34
C PRO A 88 1.60 0.46 0.38
N LYS A 89 0.33 0.19 0.70
CA LYS A 89 -0.54 -0.54 -0.23
C LYS A 89 -0.94 0.40 -1.35
N ASN A 90 -0.81 -0.09 -2.58
CA ASN A 90 -1.35 0.63 -3.72
C ASN A 90 -2.86 0.36 -3.79
N ILE A 91 -3.64 1.30 -3.24
CA ILE A 91 -5.09 1.16 -3.11
C ILE A 91 -5.74 1.14 -4.50
N ILE A 92 -5.25 1.97 -5.42
CA ILE A 92 -5.75 2.05 -6.81
C ILE A 92 -5.59 0.69 -7.50
N PHE A 93 -4.43 0.06 -7.36
CA PHE A 93 -4.17 -1.27 -7.89
C PHE A 93 -5.04 -2.34 -7.22
N ALA A 94 -5.18 -2.32 -5.89
CA ALA A 94 -6.02 -3.28 -5.18
C ALA A 94 -7.48 -3.23 -5.64
N ARG A 95 -8.03 -2.01 -5.79
CA ARG A 95 -9.40 -1.80 -6.30
C ARG A 95 -9.55 -2.22 -7.75
N HIS A 96 -8.57 -1.90 -8.60
CA HIS A 96 -8.55 -2.39 -9.99
C HIS A 96 -8.50 -3.93 -10.05
N ALA A 97 -7.69 -4.58 -9.21
CA ALA A 97 -7.60 -6.03 -9.15
C ALA A 97 -8.95 -6.65 -8.74
N LEU A 98 -9.66 -6.06 -7.77
CA LEU A 98 -11.01 -6.47 -7.39
C LEU A 98 -12.01 -6.28 -8.56
N ALA A 99 -12.00 -5.11 -9.20
CA ALA A 99 -12.95 -4.76 -10.26
C ALA A 99 -12.78 -5.60 -11.54
N THR A 100 -11.54 -6.00 -11.84
CA THR A 100 -11.22 -6.78 -13.05
C THR A 100 -11.17 -8.29 -12.83
N ARG A 101 -11.29 -8.76 -11.58
CA ARG A 101 -11.30 -10.19 -11.26
C ARG A 101 -12.56 -10.84 -11.83
N LYS A 102 -12.36 -11.79 -12.76
CA LYS A 102 -13.42 -12.63 -13.34
C LYS A 102 -13.26 -14.07 -12.92
N GLN A 103 -14.37 -14.78 -12.72
CA GLN A 103 -14.37 -16.22 -12.41
C GLN A 103 -13.60 -16.99 -13.48
N GLN A 104 -12.73 -17.91 -13.05
CA GLN A 104 -11.98 -18.77 -13.98
C GLN A 104 -12.84 -19.96 -14.45
N ILE A 105 -12.51 -20.53 -15.62
CA ILE A 105 -13.31 -21.58 -16.28
C ILE A 105 -13.62 -22.78 -15.36
N GLU A 106 -12.71 -23.11 -14.44
CA GLU A 106 -12.84 -24.26 -13.51
C GLU A 106 -12.98 -23.84 -12.04
N GLU A 107 -13.20 -22.56 -11.76
CA GLU A 107 -13.33 -22.06 -10.41
C GLU A 107 -14.78 -22.18 -9.91
N SER A 108 -14.99 -22.88 -8.79
CA SER A 108 -16.30 -22.92 -8.13
C SER A 108 -16.74 -21.52 -7.67
N ILE A 109 -18.05 -21.29 -7.59
CA ILE A 109 -18.62 -20.02 -7.11
C ILE A 109 -18.11 -19.66 -5.71
N ASP A 110 -17.99 -20.63 -4.80
CA ASP A 110 -17.51 -20.38 -3.44
C ASP A 110 -16.06 -19.89 -3.43
N ASN A 111 -15.17 -20.55 -4.18
CA ASN A 111 -13.78 -20.12 -4.34
C ASN A 111 -13.68 -18.72 -4.96
N TYR A 112 -14.51 -18.42 -5.96
CA TYR A 112 -14.55 -17.11 -6.59
C TYR A 112 -14.95 -16.01 -5.59
N LEU A 113 -16.03 -16.23 -4.83
CA LEU A 113 -16.46 -15.28 -3.80
C LEU A 113 -15.39 -15.10 -2.71
N GLN A 114 -14.72 -16.18 -2.32
CA GLN A 114 -13.64 -16.13 -1.34
C GLN A 114 -12.44 -15.33 -1.85
N ALA A 115 -12.07 -15.49 -3.13
CA ALA A 115 -11.03 -14.71 -3.77
C ALA A 115 -11.38 -13.21 -3.79
N LEU A 116 -12.62 -12.85 -4.15
CA LEU A 116 -13.10 -11.46 -4.11
C LEU A 116 -13.05 -10.88 -2.69
N LYS A 117 -13.51 -11.63 -1.68
CA LYS A 117 -13.43 -11.22 -0.27
C LYS A 117 -11.98 -11.00 0.19
N GLN A 118 -11.04 -11.78 -0.32
CA GLN A 118 -9.64 -11.62 0.01
C GLN A 118 -9.05 -10.36 -0.63
N LEU A 119 -9.37 -10.07 -1.90
CA LEU A 119 -8.94 -8.84 -2.58
C LEU A 119 -9.54 -7.58 -1.94
N ALA A 120 -10.79 -7.65 -1.49
CA ALA A 120 -11.48 -6.53 -0.85
C ALA A 120 -10.78 -6.04 0.43
N LYS A 121 -10.02 -6.89 1.13
CA LYS A 121 -9.26 -6.51 2.34
C LYS A 121 -8.14 -5.50 2.07
N ASP A 122 -7.63 -5.47 0.84
CA ASP A 122 -6.54 -4.58 0.45
C ASP A 122 -7.03 -3.28 -0.21
N CYS A 123 -8.34 -3.16 -0.46
CA CYS A 123 -8.97 -2.01 -1.12
C CYS A 123 -9.19 -0.79 -0.21
N ASP A 124 -8.93 -0.92 1.10
CA ASP A 124 -9.05 0.13 2.12
C ASP A 124 -10.36 0.94 2.01
N PHE A 125 -11.50 0.24 2.01
CA PHE A 125 -12.82 0.88 1.95
C PHE A 125 -13.07 1.71 3.21
N LYS A 126 -13.26 3.02 3.02
CA LYS A 126 -13.49 3.99 4.10
C LYS A 126 -14.94 4.46 4.11
N ASN A 127 -15.40 4.84 5.30
CA ASN A 127 -16.65 5.57 5.44
C ASN A 127 -16.41 7.03 5.02
N VAL A 128 -16.81 7.37 3.80
CA VAL A 128 -16.67 8.71 3.20
C VAL A 128 -18.05 9.25 2.81
N ASP A 129 -18.12 10.55 2.54
CA ASP A 129 -19.35 11.15 2.05
C ASP A 129 -19.75 10.60 0.67
N ALA A 130 -21.00 10.84 0.29
CA ALA A 130 -21.57 10.29 -0.94
C ALA A 130 -20.87 10.80 -2.22
N GLU A 131 -20.33 12.02 -2.21
CA GLU A 131 -19.65 12.61 -3.36
C GLU A 131 -18.27 11.98 -3.53
N THR A 132 -17.49 11.88 -2.45
CA THR A 132 -16.20 11.17 -2.47
C THR A 132 -16.37 9.73 -2.92
N ASN A 133 -17.37 9.01 -2.39
CA ASN A 133 -17.65 7.64 -2.82
C ASN A 133 -18.03 7.56 -4.30
N ARG A 134 -18.83 8.51 -4.80
CA ARG A 134 -19.19 8.58 -6.22
C ARG A 134 -17.95 8.78 -7.10
N ASN A 135 -17.07 9.71 -6.73
CA ASN A 135 -15.84 9.99 -7.48
C ASN A 135 -14.89 8.79 -7.49
N ASP A 136 -14.75 8.11 -6.35
CA ASP A 136 -14.00 6.86 -6.23
C ASP A 136 -14.53 5.78 -7.19
N ASN A 137 -15.86 5.57 -7.22
CA ASN A 137 -16.47 4.56 -8.10
C ASN A 137 -16.29 4.92 -9.59
N ILE A 138 -16.41 6.20 -9.95
CA ILE A 138 -16.17 6.66 -11.32
C ILE A 138 -14.70 6.45 -11.70
N ARG A 139 -13.76 6.78 -10.82
CA ARG A 139 -12.32 6.59 -11.05
C ARG A 139 -12.00 5.12 -11.26
N ASP A 140 -12.49 4.25 -10.39
CA ASP A 140 -12.19 2.81 -10.46
C ASP A 140 -12.76 2.18 -11.74
N ALA A 141 -13.96 2.60 -12.17
CA ALA A 141 -14.55 2.20 -13.45
C ALA A 141 -13.79 2.78 -14.66
N PHE A 142 -13.38 4.05 -14.59
CA PHE A 142 -12.58 4.72 -15.63
C PHE A 142 -11.26 3.99 -15.86
N ILE A 143 -10.47 3.74 -14.81
CA ILE A 143 -9.18 3.04 -14.90
C ILE A 143 -9.37 1.63 -15.47
N SER A 144 -10.36 0.88 -14.97
CA SER A 144 -10.64 -0.49 -15.42
C SER A 144 -11.10 -0.55 -16.89
N GLY A 145 -11.78 0.50 -17.36
CA GLY A 145 -12.29 0.62 -18.73
C GLY A 145 -11.30 1.13 -19.76
N ILE A 146 -10.14 1.69 -19.36
CA ILE A 146 -9.14 2.20 -20.30
C ILE A 146 -8.59 1.07 -21.17
N GLN A 147 -8.61 1.26 -22.49
CA GLN A 147 -8.13 0.29 -23.47
C GLN A 147 -6.58 0.27 -23.57
N SER A 148 -5.92 1.43 -23.47
CA SER A 148 -4.46 1.52 -23.55
C SER A 148 -3.83 0.94 -22.28
N ASN A 149 -3.17 -0.22 -22.42
CA ASN A 149 -2.47 -0.87 -21.32
C ASN A 149 -1.39 0.04 -20.71
N LYS A 150 -0.74 0.86 -21.53
CA LYS A 150 0.31 1.79 -21.08
C LYS A 150 -0.28 2.88 -20.21
N ILE A 151 -1.37 3.53 -20.64
CA ILE A 151 -2.05 4.54 -19.81
C ILE A 151 -2.53 3.91 -18.51
N ARG A 152 -3.22 2.76 -18.58
CA ARG A 152 -3.72 2.07 -17.38
C ARG A 152 -2.58 1.71 -16.41
N GLN A 153 -1.45 1.21 -16.92
CA GLN A 153 -0.27 0.95 -16.10
C GLN A 153 0.22 2.20 -15.37
N ARG A 154 0.36 3.34 -16.08
CA ARG A 154 0.81 4.60 -15.49
C ARG A 154 -0.13 5.13 -14.41
N LEU A 155 -1.44 4.96 -14.58
CA LEU A 155 -2.42 5.33 -13.54
C LEU A 155 -2.30 4.43 -12.30
N LEU A 156 -2.09 3.13 -12.51
CA LEU A 156 -1.95 2.13 -11.45
C LEU A 156 -0.62 2.24 -10.68
N GLU A 157 0.36 3.01 -11.15
CA GLU A 157 1.60 3.27 -10.40
C GLU A 157 1.37 4.16 -9.18
N ASN A 158 0.31 4.97 -9.18
CA ASN A 158 0.00 5.88 -8.09
C ASN A 158 -0.54 5.13 -6.87
N LEU A 159 0.00 5.43 -5.68
CA LEU A 159 -0.49 4.86 -4.41
C LEU A 159 -1.86 5.42 -4.01
N ASP A 160 -2.09 6.68 -4.33
CA ASP A 160 -3.33 7.44 -4.15
C ASP A 160 -3.53 8.33 -5.38
N LEU A 161 -4.78 8.47 -5.81
CA LEU A 161 -5.13 9.17 -7.05
C LEU A 161 -6.59 9.64 -7.00
N SER A 162 -6.81 10.95 -7.14
CA SER A 162 -8.17 11.49 -7.29
C SER A 162 -8.74 11.20 -8.68
N LEU A 163 -10.06 11.36 -8.85
CA LEU A 163 -10.69 11.24 -10.16
C LEU A 163 -10.13 12.26 -11.16
N ASP A 164 -9.98 13.52 -10.72
CA ASP A 164 -9.47 14.60 -11.57
C ASP A 164 -8.02 14.38 -11.97
N ASP A 165 -7.18 13.92 -11.04
CA ASP A 165 -5.78 13.58 -11.33
C ASP A 165 -5.68 12.40 -12.29
N ALA A 166 -6.52 11.37 -12.11
CA ALA A 166 -6.57 10.23 -13.01
C ALA A 166 -6.95 10.65 -14.43
N TYR A 167 -7.96 11.52 -14.57
CA TYR A 167 -8.38 12.06 -15.85
C TYR A 167 -7.28 12.88 -16.52
N ASN A 168 -6.70 13.84 -15.80
CA ASN A 168 -5.66 14.72 -16.33
C ASN A 168 -4.41 13.94 -16.74
N GLN A 169 -4.00 12.95 -15.94
CA GLN A 169 -2.87 12.09 -16.26
C GLN A 169 -3.17 11.22 -17.50
N ALA A 170 -4.37 10.63 -17.59
CA ALA A 170 -4.77 9.82 -18.73
C ALA A 170 -4.80 10.65 -20.02
N LEU A 171 -5.40 11.84 -19.98
CA LEU A 171 -5.48 12.77 -21.11
C LEU A 171 -4.10 13.20 -21.60
N SER A 172 -3.20 13.52 -20.67
CA SER A 172 -1.81 13.88 -21.02
C SER A 172 -1.08 12.73 -21.71
N LEU A 173 -1.25 11.50 -21.22
CA LEU A 173 -0.64 10.30 -21.80
C LEU A 173 -1.24 9.95 -23.17
N GLU A 174 -2.55 10.07 -23.33
CA GLU A 174 -3.24 9.86 -24.60
C GLU A 174 -2.74 10.86 -25.66
N GLY A 175 -2.66 12.15 -25.30
CA GLY A 175 -2.09 13.18 -26.17
C GLY A 175 -0.66 12.85 -26.60
N ALA A 176 0.18 12.40 -25.66
CA ALA A 176 1.55 11.98 -25.96
C ALA A 176 1.62 10.74 -26.87
N GLU A 177 0.72 9.77 -26.70
CA GLU A 177 0.60 8.59 -27.57
C GLU A 177 0.22 9.00 -29.01
N ILE A 178 -0.78 9.89 -29.16
CA ILE A 178 -1.21 10.41 -30.46
C ILE A 178 -0.09 11.18 -31.15
N SER A 179 0.57 12.11 -30.44
CA SER A 179 1.69 12.88 -31.00
C SER A 179 2.86 11.98 -31.41
N SER A 180 3.18 10.96 -30.62
CA SER A 180 4.23 10.00 -30.96
C SER A 180 3.89 9.18 -32.22
N GLN A 181 2.63 8.75 -32.37
CA GLN A 181 2.17 8.04 -33.57
C GLN A 181 2.29 8.92 -34.82
N GLN A 182 1.89 10.19 -34.73
CA GLN A 182 2.01 11.15 -35.85
C GLN A 182 3.47 11.37 -36.24
N TYR A 183 4.37 11.50 -35.28
CA TYR A 183 5.80 11.62 -35.53
C TYR A 183 6.37 10.38 -36.22
N ASN A 184 6.00 9.17 -35.77
CA ASN A 184 6.49 7.94 -36.40
C ASN A 184 5.98 7.78 -37.84
N ILE A 185 4.74 8.19 -38.13
CA ILE A 185 4.20 8.19 -39.50
C ILE A 185 4.99 9.14 -40.40
N SER A 186 5.30 10.35 -39.94
CA SER A 186 6.03 11.33 -40.73
C SER A 186 7.48 10.89 -40.99
N VAL A 187 8.16 10.30 -40.00
CA VAL A 187 9.51 9.74 -40.16
C VAL A 187 9.52 8.59 -41.18
N ASN A 188 8.60 7.63 -41.06
CA ASN A 188 8.51 6.51 -41.99
C ASN A 188 8.19 6.95 -43.44
N ALA A 189 7.39 8.03 -43.61
CA ALA A 189 7.13 8.59 -44.93
C ALA A 189 8.39 9.20 -45.57
N ILE A 190 9.25 9.84 -44.78
CA ILE A 190 10.52 10.42 -45.25
C ILE A 190 11.51 9.32 -45.65
N GLU A 191 11.62 8.24 -44.87
CA GLU A 191 12.51 7.11 -45.17
C GLU A 191 12.10 6.34 -46.43
N ASN A 192 10.79 6.12 -46.62
CA ASN A 192 10.28 5.45 -47.81
C ASN A 192 10.50 6.26 -49.10
N ASN A 193 10.43 7.59 -49.02
CA ASN A 193 10.73 8.45 -50.18
C ASN A 193 12.22 8.41 -50.55
N LYS A 194 13.12 8.47 -49.56
CA LYS A 194 14.57 8.34 -49.79
C LYS A 194 14.99 6.98 -50.38
N SER A 195 14.21 5.93 -50.12
CA SER A 195 14.48 4.58 -50.64
C SER A 195 14.01 4.36 -52.08
N ARG A 196 13.13 5.23 -52.61
CA ARG A 196 12.63 5.17 -53.98
C ARG A 196 13.44 6.00 -54.97
N ASP A 197 14.23 6.95 -54.47
CA ASP A 197 15.07 7.85 -55.27
C ASP A 197 16.51 7.30 -55.48
N ASN A 198 16.81 6.09 -55.00
CA ASN A 198 18.04 5.33 -55.25
C ASN A 198 17.75 4.06 -56.06
#